data_AF-A0A2M7WZW4-F1
#
_entry.id   AF-A0A2M7WZW4-F1
#
_cell.length_a   1.000
_cell.length_b   1.000
_cell.length_c   1.000
_cell.angle_alpha   90.00
_cell.angle_beta   90.00
_cell.angle_gamma   90.00
#
_symmetry.space_group_name_H-M   'P 1'
#
loop_
_entity.id
_entity.type
_entity.pdbx_description
1 polymer ?
#
loop_
_entity_poly.entity_id
_entity_poly.type
_entity_poly.pdbx_seq_one_letter_code
_entity_poly.pdbx_strand_id
1 'polypeptide(L)' 'SPALAIHLAETPLSGDMQLDPHGDHVRLSASLRDSWALRWWILAQGEGFVVKHPVALKRDILAEHQAAVAAYIVKA' A
#
# COMPACT_ATOMS: atom_id res chain seq x y z
N SER A 1 0.04 8.33 -3.68
CA SER A 1 0.33 9.18 -4.86
C SER A 1 -0.99 9.65 -5.47
N PRO A 2 -1.10 10.90 -5.95
CA PRO A 2 -2.28 11.38 -6.67
C PRO A 2 -2.65 10.52 -7.89
N ALA A 3 -1.67 10.07 -8.67
CA ALA A 3 -1.92 9.21 -9.84
C ALA A 3 -2.54 7.86 -9.45
N LEU A 4 -2.03 7.24 -8.38
CA LEU A 4 -2.60 5.99 -7.86
C LEU A 4 -4.04 6.19 -7.33
N ALA A 5 -4.33 7.35 -6.73
CA ALA A 5 -5.67 7.65 -6.25
C ALA A 5 -6.69 7.75 -7.40
N ILE A 6 -6.29 8.27 -8.56
CA ILE A 6 -7.13 8.31 -9.77
C ILE A 6 -7.48 6.89 -10.21
N HIS A 7 -6.49 6.01 -10.35
CA HIS A 7 -6.73 4.61 -10.73
C HIS A 7 -7.62 3.87 -9.74
N LEU A 8 -7.46 4.12 -8.44
CA LEU A 8 -8.30 3.53 -7.39
C LEU A 8 -9.74 4.06 -7.43
N ALA A 9 -9.96 5.31 -7.82
CA ALA A 9 -11.30 5.85 -8.02
C ALA A 9 -12.04 5.18 -9.19
N GLU A 10 -11.31 4.81 -10.25
CA GLU A 10 -11.86 4.09 -11.41
C GLU A 10 -12.06 2.60 -11.14
N THR A 11 -11.15 2.00 -10.36
CA THR A 11 -11.13 0.56 -10.05
C THR A 11 -10.99 0.33 -8.54
N PRO A 12 -12.09 0.48 -7.78
CA PRO A 12 -12.05 0.30 -6.33
C PRO A 12 -11.61 -1.10 -5.90
N LEU A 13 -10.81 -1.17 -4.83
CA LEU A 13 -10.37 -2.45 -4.24
C LEU A 13 -11.50 -3.20 -3.52
N SER A 14 -12.51 -2.45 -3.04
CA SER A 14 -13.71 -2.96 -2.38
C SER A 14 -14.88 -2.01 -2.59
N GLY A 15 -16.11 -2.50 -2.34
CA GLY A 15 -17.32 -1.68 -2.48
C GLY A 15 -17.48 -0.61 -1.40
N ASP A 16 -16.78 -0.72 -0.28
CA ASP A 16 -16.80 0.25 0.83
C ASP A 16 -15.59 1.21 0.80
N MET A 17 -14.77 1.16 -0.25
CA MET A 17 -13.58 1.99 -0.37
C MET A 17 -13.94 3.48 -0.44
N GLN A 18 -13.26 4.29 0.39
CA GLN A 18 -13.38 5.74 0.43
C GLN A 18 -12.02 6.39 0.19
N LEU A 19 -12.02 7.50 -0.56
CA LEU A 19 -10.85 8.32 -0.83
C LEU A 19 -11.10 9.73 -0.28
N ASP A 20 -10.23 10.19 0.61
CA ASP A 20 -10.32 11.50 1.26
C ASP A 20 -9.04 12.32 1.00
N PRO A 21 -9.12 13.46 0.28
CA PRO A 21 -7.99 14.36 0.09
C PRO A 21 -7.45 14.90 1.42
N HIS A 22 -6.15 14.71 1.66
CA HIS A 22 -5.46 15.17 2.87
C HIS A 22 -4.17 15.91 2.50
N GLY A 23 -4.30 17.18 2.13
CA GLY A 23 -3.16 17.98 1.66
C GLY A 23 -2.55 17.36 0.40
N ASP A 24 -1.26 17.04 0.45
CA ASP A 24 -0.52 16.52 -0.71
C ASP A 24 -0.70 15.00 -0.94
N HIS A 25 -1.55 14.34 -0.15
CA HIS A 25 -1.84 12.92 -0.30
C HIS A 25 -3.34 12.65 -0.23
N VAL A 26 -3.73 11.44 -0.63
CA VAL A 26 -5.10 10.94 -0.51
C VAL A 26 -5.10 9.81 0.52
N ARG A 27 -5.98 9.91 1.51
CA ARG A 27 -6.22 8.85 2.49
C ARG A 27 -7.25 7.88 1.91
N LEU A 28 -6.90 6.60 1.90
CA LEU A 28 -7.80 5.51 1.54
C LEU A 28 -8.25 4.77 2.80
N SER A 29 -9.55 4.51 2.91
CA SER A 29 -10.13 3.60 3.91
C SER A 29 -10.99 2.55 3.20
N ALA A 30 -10.84 1.27 3.57
CA ALA A 30 -11.56 0.16 2.95
C ALA A 30 -11.52 -1.07 3.86
N SER A 31 -12.55 -1.93 3.79
CA SER A 31 -12.53 -3.25 4.39
C SER A 31 -12.03 -4.27 3.38
N LEU A 32 -10.82 -4.78 3.61
CA LEU A 32 -10.17 -5.73 2.72
C LEU A 32 -9.75 -6.98 3.51
N ARG A 33 -9.85 -8.14 2.85
CA ARG A 33 -9.25 -9.36 3.38
C ARG A 33 -7.74 -9.24 3.31
N ASP A 34 -7.05 -9.41 4.44
CA ASP A 34 -5.60 -9.57 4.46
C ASP A 34 -5.24 -10.88 3.75
N SER A 35 -4.94 -10.76 2.46
CA SER A 35 -4.70 -11.86 1.55
C SER A 35 -3.34 -11.67 0.89
N TRP A 36 -2.77 -12.77 0.44
CA TRP A 36 -1.51 -12.74 -0.31
C TRP A 36 -1.54 -11.79 -1.50
N ALA A 37 -2.63 -11.81 -2.29
CA ALA A 37 -2.80 -10.92 -3.43
C ALA A 37 -2.81 -9.44 -3.03
N LEU A 38 -3.50 -9.08 -1.93
CA LEU A 38 -3.47 -7.72 -1.41
C LEU A 38 -2.07 -7.30 -0.96
N ARG A 39 -1.37 -8.18 -0.23
CA ARG A 39 -0.01 -7.89 0.25
C ARG A 39 0.94 -7.61 -0.92
N TRP A 40 0.92 -8.43 -1.97
CA TRP A 40 1.69 -8.18 -3.18
C TRP A 40 1.31 -6.90 -3.90
N TRP A 41 0.00 -6.65 -4.02
CA TRP A 41 -0.48 -5.44 -4.64
C TRP A 41 0.05 -4.20 -3.92
N ILE A 42 0.06 -4.19 -2.58
CA ILE A 42 0.61 -3.11 -1.76
C ILE A 42 2.12 -2.94 -2.02
N LEU A 43 2.89 -4.02 -1.94
CA LEU A 43 4.35 -3.99 -2.14
C LEU A 43 4.72 -3.43 -3.52
N ALA A 44 3.96 -3.78 -4.55
CA ALA A 44 4.17 -3.32 -5.92
C ALA A 44 4.01 -1.80 -6.10
N GLN A 45 3.31 -1.11 -5.18
CA GLN A 45 3.12 0.34 -5.26
C GLN A 45 4.35 1.13 -4.78
N GLY A 46 5.27 0.49 -4.05
CA GLY A 46 6.42 1.16 -3.44
C GLY A 46 6.01 2.34 -2.55
N GLU A 47 6.71 3.47 -2.65
CA GLU A 47 6.40 4.69 -1.89
C GLU A 47 5.05 5.35 -2.26
N GLY A 48 4.43 4.93 -3.38
CA GLY A 48 3.16 5.46 -3.85
C GLY A 48 1.97 5.13 -2.93
N PHE A 49 2.10 4.10 -2.08
CA PHE A 49 1.08 3.66 -1.14
C PHE A 49 1.69 3.33 0.22
N VAL A 50 1.16 3.92 1.30
CA VAL A 50 1.68 3.69 2.65
C VAL A 50 0.55 3.21 3.55
N VAL A 51 0.66 1.97 4.03
CA VAL A 51 -0.25 1.42 5.04
C VAL A 51 -0.09 2.19 6.35
N LYS A 52 -1.18 2.78 6.85
CA LYS A 52 -1.23 3.42 8.17
C LYS A 52 -1.75 2.47 9.23
N HIS A 53 -2.84 1.76 8.94
CA HIS A 53 -3.47 0.78 9.81
C HIS A 53 -3.96 -0.43 9.01
N PRO A 54 -4.06 -1.63 9.63
CA PRO A 54 -3.59 -1.93 10.98
C PRO A 54 -2.07 -1.92 11.10
N VAL A 55 -1.54 -1.66 12.31
CA VAL A 55 -0.09 -1.51 12.55
C VAL A 55 0.67 -2.79 12.22
N ALA A 56 0.06 -3.97 12.43
CA ALA A 56 0.66 -5.25 12.07
C ALA A 56 0.95 -5.33 10.56
N LEU A 57 -0.04 -5.05 9.71
CA LEU A 57 0.16 -5.05 8.25
C LEU A 57 1.23 -4.04 7.82
N LYS A 58 1.22 -2.83 8.40
CA LYS A 58 2.27 -1.83 8.14
C LYS A 58 3.67 -2.38 8.45
N ARG A 59 3.83 -3.08 9.56
CA ARG A 59 5.12 -3.67 9.98
C ARG A 59 5.57 -4.77 9.03
N ASP A 60 4.65 -5.63 8.59
CA ASP A 60 4.95 -6.70 7.64
C ASP A 60 5.44 -6.13 6.30
N ILE A 61 4.74 -5.14 5.75
CA ILE A 61 5.13 -4.48 4.49
C ILE A 61 6.49 -3.77 4.61
N LEU A 62 6.75 -3.10 5.74
CA LEU A 62 8.04 -2.48 6.01
C LEU A 62 9.17 -3.51 6.05
N ALA A 63 8.96 -4.64 6.75
CA ALA A 63 9.96 -5.70 6.86
C ALA A 63 10.30 -6.30 5.48
N GLU A 64 9.31 -6.49 4.61
CA GLU A 64 9.53 -7.01 3.27
C GLU A 64 10.35 -6.06 2.40
N HIS A 65 10.05 -4.75 2.42
CA HIS A 65 10.86 -3.74 1.72
C HIS A 65 12.29 -3.68 2.25
N GLN A 66 12.48 -3.77 3.58
CA GLN A 66 13.81 -3.79 4.18
C GLN A 66 14.61 -5.03 3.77
N ALA A 67 13.98 -6.20 3.75
CA ALA A 67 14.59 -7.44 3.28
C ALA A 67 15.00 -7.35 1.81
N ALA A 68 14.15 -6.77 0.96
CA ALA A 68 14.46 -6.53 -0.45
C ALA A 68 15.69 -5.63 -0.60
N VAL A 69 15.70 -4.46 0.05
CA VAL A 69 16.85 -3.54 0.03
C VAL A 69 18.13 -4.22 0.53
N ALA A 70 18.06 -4.93 1.65
CA ALA A 70 19.22 -5.66 2.19
C ALA A 70 19.76 -6.69 1.19
N ALA A 71 18.89 -7.39 0.46
CA ALA A 71 19.33 -8.35 -0.56
C ALA A 71 20.11 -7.67 -1.69
N TYR A 72 19.71 -6.48 -2.14
CA TYR A 72 20.44 -5.71 -3.16
C TYR A 72 21.75 -5.11 -2.64
N ILE A 73 21.90 -4.89 -1.34
CA ILE A 73 23.15 -4.37 -0.75
C ILE A 73 24.15 -5.50 -0.49
N VAL A 74 23.69 -6.67 -0.03
CA VAL A 74 24.58 -7.78 0.37
C VAL A 74 24.97 -8.67 -0.80
N LYS A 75 24.12 -8.78 -1.84
CA LYS A 75 24.36 -9.65 -3.01
C LYS A 75 24.85 -8.89 -4.25
N ALA A 76 25.09 -7.58 -4.15
CA ALA A 76 25.77 -6.78 -5.17
C ALA A 76 27.28 -6.70 -4.86
#